data_AF-A0A662BEK9-F1
#
_entry.id   AF-A0A662BEK9-F1
#
_cell.length_a   1.000
_cell.length_b   1.000
_cell.length_c   1.000
_cell.angle_alpha   90.00
_cell.angle_beta   90.00
_cell.angle_gamma   90.00
#
_symmetry.space_group_name_H-M   'P 1'
#
loop_
_entity.id
_entity.type
_entity.pdbx_description
1 polymer ?
#
loop_
_entity_poly.entity_id
_entity_poly.type
_entity_poly.pdbx_seq_one_letter_code
_entity_poly.pdbx_strand_id
1 'polypeptide(L)'
;NAAKQKHNVVMTPSDYLYFDYYEGKPEDEPLAIGGFLPIEKVYAYEPIPEELNIDEQKYIMGVQANQWTEYIATPDLVEYMTLPRLCALSEIAWSPKDKRNLDNFLDKMSTHYERLNELGVNYRWPKLEGFNSKNIFIEKFKVQFISKQKGTKIYYTMDGSTPSNNSTLYTKAFTILKTTDINILEYSSKGKSSPVYKLQYIKQKPIEAVSTKSSQKGLMFEFFKFEKPINSTTKLLDMKAVFNGNVKSFIIPVENKKLPEKFGLIYKGFITIPVDGVYTFSILSNDGSKLYIADQLVVDNDGLHSAYEKDGEIALKAGQHKIQLNYFQAGGGKALNVYLKSEKSEKTEVSENILTY
;
A
#
# COMPACT_ATOMS: atom_id res chain seq x y z
N ASN A 1 -23.73 2.29 -22.90
CA ASN A 1 -22.47 2.99 -23.22
C ASN A 1 -22.83 4.18 -24.11
N ALA A 2 -22.58 5.41 -23.65
CA ALA A 2 -23.00 6.65 -24.31
C ALA A 2 -22.34 6.87 -25.68
N ALA A 3 -21.07 6.50 -25.83
CA ALA A 3 -20.35 6.58 -27.11
C ALA A 3 -20.99 5.69 -28.19
N LYS A 4 -21.46 4.48 -27.81
CA LYS A 4 -22.21 3.58 -28.70
C LYS A 4 -23.56 4.15 -29.15
N GLN A 5 -24.10 5.09 -28.38
CA GLN A 5 -25.30 5.86 -28.71
C GLN A 5 -24.98 7.17 -29.43
N LYS A 6 -23.72 7.39 -29.83
CA LYS A 6 -23.25 8.59 -30.54
C LYS A 6 -23.39 9.88 -29.73
N HIS A 7 -23.33 9.78 -28.41
CA HIS A 7 -23.25 10.94 -27.52
C HIS A 7 -21.79 11.24 -27.18
N ASN A 8 -21.44 12.52 -27.19
CA ASN A 8 -20.14 12.99 -26.74
C ASN A 8 -19.91 12.68 -25.25
N VAL A 9 -18.70 12.24 -24.89
CA VAL A 9 -18.33 11.78 -23.55
C VAL A 9 -17.06 12.49 -23.09
N VAL A 10 -17.08 12.96 -21.84
CA VAL A 10 -15.87 13.36 -21.09
C VAL A 10 -15.63 12.32 -20.00
N MET A 11 -14.47 11.68 -20.03
CA MET A 11 -14.15 10.58 -19.12
C MET A 11 -13.67 11.14 -17.77
N THR A 12 -14.38 10.79 -16.70
CA THR A 12 -14.07 11.16 -15.31
C THR A 12 -14.23 9.97 -14.34
N PRO A 13 -13.73 8.75 -14.65
CA PRO A 13 -13.95 7.59 -13.78
C PRO A 13 -13.30 7.76 -12.40
N SER A 14 -14.03 7.44 -11.33
CA SER A 14 -13.55 7.54 -9.95
C SER A 14 -12.30 6.73 -9.66
N ASP A 15 -12.11 5.62 -10.37
CA ASP A 15 -10.96 4.73 -10.15
C ASP A 15 -9.63 5.37 -10.57
N TYR A 16 -9.67 6.44 -11.36
CA TYR A 16 -8.49 7.09 -11.95
C TYR A 16 -8.45 8.61 -11.77
N LEU A 17 -9.59 9.29 -11.66
CA LEU A 17 -9.69 10.74 -11.85
C LEU A 17 -10.46 11.48 -10.74
N TYR A 18 -10.56 10.91 -9.54
CA TYR A 18 -11.13 11.58 -8.36
C TYR A 18 -10.00 11.94 -7.39
N PHE A 19 -9.55 13.20 -7.45
CA PHE A 19 -8.36 13.68 -6.73
C PHE A 19 -8.63 14.00 -5.25
N ASP A 20 -9.86 13.85 -4.80
CA ASP A 20 -10.27 13.85 -3.39
C ASP A 20 -9.89 12.54 -2.67
N TYR A 21 -9.41 11.53 -3.39
CA TYR A 21 -8.93 10.26 -2.83
C TYR A 21 -7.47 10.34 -2.37
N TYR A 22 -7.13 9.52 -1.37
CA TYR A 22 -5.75 9.41 -0.86
C TYR A 22 -4.74 9.09 -1.98
N GLU A 23 -3.59 9.75 -1.95
CA GLU A 23 -2.45 9.45 -2.82
C GLU A 23 -1.37 8.57 -2.11
N GLY A 24 -1.41 8.52 -0.79
CA GLY A 24 -0.51 7.73 0.07
C GLY A 24 -1.26 6.88 1.10
N LYS A 25 -0.53 6.41 2.12
CA LYS A 25 -1.15 5.66 3.23
C LYS A 25 -1.99 6.65 4.05
N PRO A 26 -3.24 6.33 4.47
CA PRO A 26 -4.06 7.25 5.25
C PRO A 26 -3.40 7.74 6.56
N GLU A 27 -2.53 6.93 7.15
CA GLU A 27 -1.73 7.27 8.34
C GLU A 27 -0.65 8.35 8.11
N ASP A 28 -0.25 8.56 6.85
CA ASP A 28 0.76 9.52 6.41
C ASP A 28 0.16 10.75 5.69
N GLU A 29 -1.17 10.81 5.54
CA GLU A 29 -1.87 11.78 4.69
C GLU A 29 -2.90 12.60 5.49
N PRO A 30 -3.25 13.82 5.02
CA PRO A 30 -4.43 14.54 5.52
C PRO A 30 -5.70 13.70 5.35
N LEU A 31 -6.67 13.88 6.26
CA LEU A 31 -7.97 13.19 6.19
C LEU A 31 -8.62 13.42 4.82
N ALA A 32 -8.94 12.33 4.14
CA ALA A 32 -9.64 12.29 2.85
C ALA A 32 -10.80 11.29 2.90
N ILE A 33 -11.69 11.35 1.89
CA ILE A 33 -12.92 10.54 1.85
C ILE A 33 -12.67 9.02 1.80
N GLY A 34 -11.48 8.61 1.32
CA GLY A 34 -11.13 7.21 1.09
C GLY A 34 -10.34 7.04 -0.20
N GLY A 35 -10.43 5.83 -0.77
CA GLY A 35 -9.78 5.49 -2.04
C GLY A 35 -8.25 5.41 -1.97
N PHE A 36 -7.65 5.00 -3.09
CA PHE A 36 -6.20 5.01 -3.27
C PHE A 36 -5.88 5.28 -4.74
N LEU A 37 -5.37 6.48 -5.01
CA LEU A 37 -5.13 7.01 -6.34
C LEU A 37 -3.75 7.67 -6.40
N PRO A 38 -2.65 6.87 -6.37
CA PRO A 38 -1.29 7.39 -6.55
C PRO A 38 -1.08 7.92 -7.97
N ILE A 39 -0.08 8.79 -8.17
CA ILE A 39 0.20 9.42 -9.47
C ILE A 39 0.43 8.41 -10.60
N GLU A 40 1.05 7.26 -10.29
CA GLU A 40 1.28 6.16 -11.23
C GLU A 40 -0.04 5.56 -11.72
N LYS A 41 -1.07 5.49 -10.85
CA LYS A 41 -2.40 4.99 -11.21
C LYS A 41 -3.12 5.95 -12.13
N VAL A 42 -3.03 7.26 -11.89
CA VAL A 42 -3.54 8.29 -12.80
C VAL A 42 -2.87 8.18 -14.17
N TYR A 43 -1.55 8.07 -14.19
CA TYR A 43 -0.75 7.96 -15.42
C TYR A 43 -1.09 6.70 -16.24
N ALA A 44 -1.38 5.58 -15.57
CA ALA A 44 -1.71 4.32 -16.22
C ALA A 44 -3.09 4.31 -16.89
N TYR A 45 -3.92 5.34 -16.69
CA TYR A 45 -5.26 5.39 -17.27
C TYR A 45 -5.22 5.56 -18.79
N GLU A 46 -5.92 4.68 -19.50
CA GLU A 46 -6.21 4.84 -20.92
C GLU A 46 -7.62 5.39 -21.11
N PRO A 47 -7.77 6.64 -21.60
CA PRO A 47 -9.08 7.27 -21.76
C PRO A 47 -9.98 6.61 -22.80
N ILE A 48 -9.40 5.94 -23.79
CA ILE A 48 -10.13 5.28 -24.88
C ILE A 48 -10.34 3.80 -24.53
N PRO A 49 -11.57 3.36 -24.20
CA PRO A 49 -11.82 1.96 -23.85
C PRO A 49 -11.59 1.03 -25.05
N GLU A 50 -10.97 -0.13 -24.80
CA GLU A 50 -10.63 -1.11 -25.84
C GLU A 50 -11.86 -1.71 -26.53
N GLU A 51 -13.02 -1.71 -25.86
CA GLU A 51 -14.28 -2.24 -26.39
C GLU A 51 -14.99 -1.30 -27.39
N LEU A 52 -14.47 -0.09 -27.62
CA LEU A 52 -15.00 0.85 -28.61
C LEU A 52 -14.30 0.66 -29.96
N ASN A 53 -15.10 0.58 -31.03
CA ASN A 53 -14.55 0.61 -32.39
C ASN A 53 -14.14 2.04 -32.81
N ILE A 54 -13.41 2.17 -33.92
CA ILE A 54 -12.85 3.44 -34.40
C ILE A 54 -13.90 4.55 -34.59
N ASP A 55 -15.13 4.20 -34.98
CA ASP A 55 -16.21 5.19 -35.16
C ASP A 55 -16.81 5.64 -33.82
N GLU A 56 -16.87 4.74 -32.84
CA GLU A 56 -17.33 5.04 -31.49
C GLU A 56 -16.31 5.85 -30.68
N GLN A 57 -15.01 5.61 -30.88
CA GLN A 57 -13.93 6.31 -30.17
C GLN A 57 -13.96 7.83 -30.41
N LYS A 58 -14.45 8.29 -31.57
CA LYS A 58 -14.57 9.72 -31.92
C LYS A 58 -15.48 10.51 -30.97
N TYR A 59 -16.36 9.83 -30.24
CA TYR A 59 -17.25 10.46 -29.27
C TYR A 59 -16.59 10.67 -27.90
N ILE A 60 -15.39 10.13 -27.66
CA ILE A 60 -14.61 10.45 -26.46
C ILE A 60 -13.90 11.80 -26.69
N MET A 61 -14.42 12.86 -26.08
CA MET A 61 -13.93 14.23 -26.27
C MET A 61 -12.70 14.57 -25.43
N GLY A 62 -12.48 13.83 -24.34
CA GLY A 62 -11.34 14.07 -23.46
C GLY A 62 -11.52 13.49 -22.06
N VAL A 63 -10.64 13.91 -21.16
CA VAL A 63 -10.59 13.52 -19.75
C VAL A 63 -10.67 14.74 -18.84
N GLN A 64 -11.19 14.53 -17.64
CA GLN A 64 -11.17 15.53 -16.57
C GLN A 64 -10.97 14.83 -15.22
N ALA A 65 -10.16 15.43 -14.34
CA ALA A 65 -10.13 15.05 -12.94
C ALA A 65 -11.12 15.90 -12.14
N ASN A 66 -11.79 15.27 -11.19
CA ASN A 66 -12.73 15.90 -10.28
C ASN A 66 -12.06 16.13 -8.93
N GLN A 67 -12.42 17.24 -8.27
CA GLN A 67 -11.99 17.56 -6.92
C GLN A 67 -13.21 17.89 -6.08
N TRP A 68 -13.66 16.92 -5.28
CA TRP A 68 -14.72 17.11 -4.31
C TRP A 68 -14.11 17.58 -2.98
N THR A 69 -14.85 18.39 -2.21
CA THR A 69 -14.26 19.15 -1.09
C THR A 69 -14.90 18.83 0.26
N GLU A 70 -15.52 17.67 0.45
CA GLU A 70 -16.14 17.25 1.71
C GLU A 70 -15.15 17.24 2.87
N TYR A 71 -13.90 16.84 2.61
CA TYR A 71 -12.80 16.77 3.59
C TYR A 71 -11.66 17.77 3.29
N ILE A 72 -11.85 18.64 2.29
CA ILE A 72 -10.83 19.57 1.80
C ILE A 72 -11.27 21.00 2.15
N ALA A 73 -10.94 21.44 3.37
CA ALA A 73 -11.47 22.69 3.93
C ALA A 73 -10.74 23.97 3.52
N THR A 74 -9.55 23.88 2.90
CA THR A 74 -8.71 25.03 2.58
C THR A 74 -8.16 24.99 1.16
N PRO A 75 -7.88 26.15 0.53
CA PRO A 75 -7.20 26.20 -0.76
C PRO A 75 -5.86 25.46 -0.78
N ASP A 76 -5.07 25.59 0.29
CA ASP A 76 -3.79 24.88 0.44
C ASP A 76 -3.97 23.35 0.37
N LEU A 77 -5.08 22.83 0.90
CA LEU A 77 -5.37 21.39 0.84
C LEU A 77 -5.90 20.99 -0.54
N VAL A 78 -6.60 21.88 -1.26
CA VAL A 78 -6.95 21.66 -2.68
C VAL A 78 -5.67 21.52 -3.51
N GLU A 79 -4.68 22.38 -3.30
CA GLU A 79 -3.39 22.30 -3.98
C GLU A 79 -2.67 20.98 -3.67
N TYR A 80 -2.62 20.59 -2.39
CA TYR A 80 -1.99 19.34 -1.94
C TYR A 80 -2.63 18.11 -2.58
N MET A 81 -3.96 18.06 -2.59
CA MET A 81 -4.69 16.91 -3.12
C MET A 81 -4.64 16.87 -4.67
N THR A 82 -4.43 18.01 -5.33
CA THR A 82 -4.43 18.08 -6.81
C THR A 82 -3.04 17.91 -7.41
N LEU A 83 -2.01 18.44 -6.76
CA LEU A 83 -0.64 18.50 -7.25
C LEU A 83 0.23 17.52 -6.46
N PRO A 84 0.98 16.62 -7.12
CA PRO A 84 1.39 16.67 -8.53
C PRO A 84 0.53 15.87 -9.52
N ARG A 85 -0.54 15.18 -9.09
CA ARG A 85 -1.34 14.27 -9.96
C ARG A 85 -1.89 14.94 -11.22
N LEU A 86 -2.14 16.25 -11.19
CA LEU A 86 -2.52 17.02 -12.37
C LEU A 86 -1.49 16.94 -13.52
N CYS A 87 -0.21 16.74 -13.24
CA CYS A 87 0.82 16.51 -14.25
C CYS A 87 0.58 15.17 -14.98
N ALA A 88 0.18 14.11 -14.26
CA ALA A 88 -0.16 12.83 -14.87
C ALA A 88 -1.45 12.92 -15.70
N LEU A 89 -2.48 13.61 -15.21
CA LEU A 89 -3.69 13.91 -16.00
C LEU A 89 -3.32 14.62 -17.31
N SER A 90 -2.44 15.61 -17.23
CA SER A 90 -2.02 16.40 -18.39
C SER A 90 -1.29 15.54 -19.44
N GLU A 91 -0.42 14.62 -19.00
CA GLU A 91 0.25 13.70 -19.93
C GLU A 91 -0.75 12.75 -20.60
N ILE A 92 -1.70 12.16 -19.86
CA ILE A 92 -2.68 11.24 -20.47
C ILE A 92 -3.70 11.95 -21.37
N ALA A 93 -3.94 13.24 -21.13
CA ALA A 93 -4.83 14.05 -21.94
C ALA A 93 -4.18 14.52 -23.25
N TRP A 94 -2.87 14.74 -23.24
CA TRP A 94 -2.17 15.42 -24.33
C TRP A 94 -1.25 14.50 -25.15
N SER A 95 -0.51 13.61 -24.50
CA SER A 95 0.56 12.83 -25.14
C SER A 95 0.00 11.56 -25.80
N PRO A 96 0.44 11.19 -27.03
CA PRO A 96 0.03 9.96 -27.68
C PRO A 96 0.35 8.71 -26.85
N LYS A 97 -0.57 7.72 -26.81
CA LYS A 97 -0.43 6.49 -26.00
C LYS A 97 0.90 5.77 -26.25
N ASP A 98 1.34 5.66 -27.50
CA ASP A 98 2.57 4.97 -27.91
C ASP A 98 3.85 5.70 -27.47
N LYS A 99 3.75 6.95 -27.02
CA LYS A 99 4.88 7.75 -26.49
C LYS A 99 4.92 7.81 -24.97
N ARG A 100 3.90 7.32 -24.29
CA ARG A 100 3.84 7.32 -22.82
C ARG A 100 4.76 6.24 -22.28
N ASN A 101 5.64 6.62 -21.35
CA ASN A 101 6.48 5.72 -20.57
C ASN A 101 6.56 6.22 -19.11
N LEU A 102 6.18 5.37 -18.16
CA LEU A 102 6.05 5.76 -16.76
C LEU A 102 7.39 6.19 -16.15
N ASP A 103 8.47 5.46 -16.40
CA ASP A 103 9.80 5.79 -15.84
C ASP A 103 10.28 7.15 -16.35
N ASN A 104 10.11 7.41 -17.65
CA ASN A 104 10.43 8.71 -18.25
C ASN A 104 9.58 9.84 -17.66
N PHE A 105 8.29 9.60 -17.42
CA PHE A 105 7.40 10.56 -16.78
C PHE A 105 7.85 10.87 -15.35
N LEU A 106 8.13 9.85 -14.54
CA LEU A 106 8.60 10.01 -13.16
C LEU A 106 9.96 10.74 -13.11
N ASP A 107 10.85 10.50 -14.08
CA ASP A 107 12.10 11.26 -14.21
C ASP A 107 11.85 12.74 -14.52
N LYS A 108 10.92 13.05 -15.44
CA LYS A 108 10.51 14.42 -15.77
C LYS A 108 9.84 15.13 -14.59
N MET A 109 9.20 14.39 -13.68
CA MET A 109 8.57 14.96 -12.49
C MET A 109 9.57 15.72 -11.62
N SER A 110 10.86 15.36 -11.61
CA SER A 110 11.90 16.15 -10.91
C SER A 110 11.89 17.62 -11.32
N THR A 111 11.78 17.92 -12.61
CA THR A 111 11.65 19.28 -13.15
C THR A 111 10.31 19.92 -12.80
N HIS A 112 9.22 19.14 -12.79
CA HIS A 112 7.91 19.67 -12.40
C HIS A 112 7.87 20.05 -10.91
N TYR A 113 8.52 19.29 -10.03
CA TYR A 113 8.65 19.67 -8.62
C TYR A 113 9.44 20.96 -8.45
N GLU A 114 10.50 21.19 -9.22
CA GLU A 114 11.21 22.48 -9.23
C GLU A 114 10.27 23.63 -9.65
N ARG A 115 9.46 23.43 -10.71
CA ARG A 115 8.47 24.44 -11.14
C ARG A 115 7.41 24.70 -10.06
N LEU A 116 6.89 23.66 -9.44
CA LEU A 116 5.90 23.79 -8.35
C LEU A 116 6.50 24.50 -7.14
N ASN A 117 7.79 24.29 -6.86
CA ASN A 117 8.52 25.06 -5.85
C ASN A 117 8.64 26.55 -6.24
N GLU A 118 8.96 26.88 -7.49
CA GLU A 118 9.02 28.28 -7.97
C GLU A 118 7.64 28.97 -7.96
N LEU A 119 6.56 28.22 -8.19
CA LEU A 119 5.19 28.72 -8.10
C LEU A 119 4.72 28.94 -6.65
N GLY A 120 5.41 28.38 -5.66
CA GLY A 120 5.05 28.52 -4.24
C GLY A 120 3.79 27.77 -3.83
N VAL A 121 3.35 26.76 -4.59
CA VAL A 121 2.11 26.00 -4.32
C VAL A 121 2.34 24.86 -3.32
N ASN A 122 1.31 24.50 -2.57
CA ASN A 122 1.31 23.45 -1.56
C ASN A 122 1.12 22.05 -2.16
N TYR A 123 1.90 21.67 -3.17
CA TYR A 123 1.87 20.31 -3.73
C TYR A 123 2.29 19.24 -2.71
N ARG A 124 1.76 18.02 -2.86
CA ARG A 124 2.14 16.83 -2.10
C ARG A 124 3.59 16.42 -2.39
N TRP A 125 4.40 16.35 -1.34
CA TRP A 125 5.80 15.96 -1.45
C TRP A 125 5.93 14.51 -1.92
N PRO A 126 6.75 14.20 -2.94
CA PRO A 126 6.95 12.83 -3.38
C PRO A 126 7.59 12.00 -2.27
N LYS A 127 7.12 10.76 -2.14
CA LYS A 127 7.52 9.86 -1.07
C LYS A 127 9.02 9.56 -1.13
N LEU A 128 9.70 9.74 -0.01
CA LEU A 128 11.07 9.27 0.20
C LEU A 128 11.11 7.74 0.25
N GLU A 129 12.09 7.14 -0.42
CA GLU A 129 12.28 5.69 -0.51
C GLU A 129 13.54 5.22 0.22
N GLY A 130 13.74 3.90 0.26
CA GLY A 130 14.92 3.24 0.87
C GLY A 130 14.67 2.64 2.26
N PHE A 131 13.41 2.58 2.69
CA PHE A 131 13.00 1.98 3.97
C PHE A 131 11.66 1.24 3.85
N ASN A 132 11.45 0.32 4.78
CA ASN A 132 10.20 -0.41 5.00
C ASN A 132 9.40 0.23 6.16
N SER A 133 8.23 -0.34 6.45
CA SER A 133 7.36 0.16 7.53
C SER A 133 7.98 0.04 8.93
N LYS A 134 8.81 -0.98 9.21
CA LYS A 134 9.44 -1.19 10.54
C LYS A 134 10.97 -1.43 10.51
N ASN A 135 11.56 -1.56 9.34
CA ASN A 135 13.00 -1.76 9.09
C ASN A 135 13.65 -2.75 10.07
N ILE A 136 13.06 -3.94 10.20
CA ILE A 136 13.55 -4.96 11.13
C ILE A 136 14.91 -5.51 10.64
N PHE A 137 15.82 -5.76 11.57
CA PHE A 137 17.13 -6.33 11.28
C PHE A 137 17.67 -7.21 12.40
N ILE A 138 18.59 -8.12 12.07
CA ILE A 138 19.14 -9.09 13.03
C ILE A 138 20.47 -8.58 13.64
N GLU A 139 21.45 -8.25 12.80
CA GLU A 139 22.80 -7.85 13.26
C GLU A 139 23.11 -6.37 13.00
N LYS A 140 22.97 -5.97 11.74
CA LYS A 140 23.24 -4.62 11.23
C LYS A 140 22.25 -4.26 10.14
N PHE A 141 21.98 -2.98 9.97
CA PHE A 141 21.15 -2.47 8.88
C PHE A 141 21.88 -1.37 8.13
N LYS A 142 21.87 -1.42 6.80
CA LYS A 142 22.40 -0.36 5.94
C LYS A 142 21.28 0.64 5.64
N VAL A 143 21.30 1.76 6.35
CA VAL A 143 20.35 2.86 6.15
C VAL A 143 20.70 3.59 4.86
N GLN A 144 19.72 3.70 3.96
CA GLN A 144 19.83 4.44 2.71
C GLN A 144 18.52 5.18 2.45
N PHE A 145 18.62 6.46 2.11
CA PHE A 145 17.48 7.27 1.70
C PHE A 145 17.58 7.59 0.22
N ILE A 146 16.46 7.51 -0.49
CA ILE A 146 16.34 7.73 -1.93
C ILE A 146 15.26 8.79 -2.15
N SER A 147 15.69 10.03 -2.41
CA SER A 147 14.78 11.11 -2.82
C SER A 147 14.37 10.94 -4.28
N LYS A 148 13.11 11.22 -4.58
CA LYS A 148 12.59 11.34 -5.95
C LYS A 148 12.80 12.73 -6.55
N GLN A 149 13.24 13.70 -5.74
CA GLN A 149 13.51 15.06 -6.19
C GLN A 149 15.02 15.28 -6.33
N LYS A 150 15.41 15.84 -7.47
CA LYS A 150 16.79 16.27 -7.68
C LYS A 150 17.05 17.54 -6.87
N GLY A 151 18.30 17.71 -6.41
CA GLY A 151 18.73 18.92 -5.72
C GLY A 151 18.17 19.10 -4.29
N THR A 152 17.42 18.13 -3.75
CA THR A 152 16.97 18.19 -2.34
C THR A 152 18.09 17.83 -1.37
N LYS A 153 18.06 18.42 -0.18
CA LYS A 153 18.91 18.04 0.94
C LYS A 153 18.11 17.28 1.97
N ILE A 154 18.63 16.13 2.40
CA ILE A 154 17.98 15.26 3.39
C ILE A 154 18.68 15.46 4.73
N TYR A 155 17.91 15.78 5.77
CA TYR A 155 18.40 15.94 7.14
C TYR A 155 17.74 14.92 8.06
N TYR A 156 18.50 14.40 9.01
CA TYR A 156 18.00 13.36 9.90
C TYR A 156 18.54 13.49 11.34
N THR A 157 17.81 12.87 12.24
CA THR A 157 18.17 12.61 13.64
C THR A 157 18.11 11.10 13.89
N MET A 158 18.78 10.60 14.93
CA MET A 158 18.86 9.16 15.26
C MET A 158 18.36 8.85 16.68
N ASP A 159 17.70 9.81 17.31
CA ASP A 159 17.15 9.75 18.66
C ASP A 159 15.63 9.98 18.67
N GLY A 160 14.98 9.96 17.50
CA GLY A 160 13.56 10.24 17.34
C GLY A 160 13.15 11.71 17.53
N SER A 161 14.09 12.64 17.71
CA SER A 161 13.78 14.09 17.73
C SER A 161 13.39 14.58 16.33
N THR A 162 12.69 15.73 16.22
CA THR A 162 12.32 16.27 14.90
C THR A 162 13.55 16.94 14.24
N PRO A 163 13.97 16.52 13.03
CA PRO A 163 15.11 17.13 12.36
C PRO A 163 14.78 18.53 11.85
N SER A 164 15.82 19.35 11.69
CA SER A 164 15.80 20.66 11.05
C SER A 164 16.94 20.76 10.03
N ASN A 165 17.05 21.89 9.33
CA ASN A 165 18.20 22.17 8.46
C ASN A 165 19.54 22.34 9.22
N ASN A 166 19.52 22.33 10.56
CA ASN A 166 20.70 22.29 11.42
C ASN A 166 21.05 20.87 11.92
N SER A 167 20.21 19.87 11.59
CA SER A 167 20.46 18.46 11.94
C SER A 167 21.52 17.84 11.02
N THR A 168 21.79 16.54 11.19
CA THR A 168 22.79 15.85 10.40
C THR A 168 22.38 15.77 8.93
N LEU A 169 23.20 16.29 8.04
CA LEU A 169 23.01 16.18 6.60
C LEU A 169 23.34 14.75 6.13
N TYR A 170 22.39 14.10 5.47
CA TYR A 170 22.61 12.82 4.82
C TYR A 170 23.42 13.02 3.53
N THR A 171 24.63 12.47 3.50
CA THR A 171 25.56 12.55 2.36
C THR A 171 25.84 11.20 1.73
N LYS A 172 25.68 10.11 2.49
CA LYS A 172 25.85 8.73 2.04
C LYS A 172 25.15 7.75 2.98
N ALA A 173 24.90 6.55 2.48
CA ALA A 173 24.40 5.44 3.29
C ALA A 173 25.33 5.15 4.48
N PHE A 174 24.74 4.72 5.60
CA PHE A 174 25.45 4.39 6.84
C PHE A 174 24.89 3.13 7.47
N THR A 175 25.62 2.57 8.43
CA THR A 175 25.24 1.31 9.09
C THR A 175 24.86 1.56 10.55
N ILE A 176 23.77 0.97 10.99
CA ILE A 176 23.36 0.90 12.40
C ILE A 176 23.48 -0.52 12.93
N LEU A 177 23.74 -0.66 14.23
CA LEU A 177 23.98 -1.96 14.91
C LEU A 177 22.99 -2.24 16.05
N LYS A 178 22.13 -1.28 16.38
CA LYS A 178 21.15 -1.31 17.47
C LYS A 178 19.86 -0.62 17.04
N THR A 179 18.76 -0.94 17.72
CA THR A 179 17.49 -0.25 17.53
C THR A 179 17.69 1.27 17.57
N THR A 180 17.16 1.96 16.58
CA THR A 180 17.37 3.39 16.36
C THR A 180 16.11 3.99 15.78
N ASP A 181 15.62 5.09 16.37
CA ASP A 181 14.54 5.88 15.80
C ASP A 181 15.15 6.98 14.93
N ILE A 182 14.87 6.93 13.63
CA ILE A 182 15.40 7.89 12.65
C ILE A 182 14.24 8.72 12.12
N ASN A 183 14.27 10.02 12.41
CA ASN A 183 13.37 10.96 11.77
C ASN A 183 14.09 11.71 10.66
N ILE A 184 13.36 12.01 9.58
CA ILE A 184 13.93 12.60 8.36
C ILE A 184 13.06 13.76 7.90
N LEU A 185 13.72 14.79 7.35
CA LEU A 185 13.07 15.89 6.66
C LEU A 185 13.91 16.27 5.43
N GLU A 186 13.24 16.40 4.28
CA GLU A 186 13.87 16.84 3.04
C GLU A 186 13.57 18.30 2.75
N TYR A 187 14.57 19.09 2.34
CA TYR A 187 14.38 20.45 1.89
C TYR A 187 14.62 20.58 0.39
N SER A 188 13.74 21.32 -0.30
CA SER A 188 13.98 21.80 -1.65
C SER A 188 15.07 22.86 -1.65
N SER A 189 15.58 23.20 -2.84
CA SER A 189 16.53 24.30 -3.03
C SER A 189 16.02 25.66 -2.52
N LYS A 190 14.70 25.83 -2.38
CA LYS A 190 14.04 27.06 -1.88
C LYS A 190 13.62 26.99 -0.41
N GLY A 191 13.89 25.87 0.26
CA GLY A 191 13.60 25.71 1.69
C GLY A 191 12.19 25.21 2.00
N LYS A 192 11.37 24.82 1.01
CA LYS A 192 10.14 24.03 1.27
C LYS A 192 10.55 22.67 1.81
N SER A 193 9.91 22.23 2.89
CA SER A 193 10.18 20.94 3.53
C SER A 193 9.17 19.87 3.15
N SER A 194 9.62 18.61 3.16
CA SER A 194 8.74 17.45 3.27
C SER A 194 8.00 17.43 4.63
N PRO A 195 6.94 16.62 4.78
CA PRO A 195 6.55 16.11 6.08
C PRO A 195 7.71 15.41 6.78
N VAL A 196 7.64 15.31 8.11
CA VAL A 196 8.63 14.56 8.90
C VAL A 196 8.34 13.07 8.73
N TYR A 197 9.27 12.34 8.11
CA TYR A 197 9.22 10.88 8.10
C TYR A 197 9.71 10.37 9.44
N LYS A 198 8.94 9.49 10.08
CA LYS A 198 9.29 8.87 11.36
C LYS A 198 9.53 7.39 11.14
N LEU A 199 10.79 6.97 11.20
CA LEU A 199 11.18 5.60 10.89
C LEU A 199 11.68 4.90 12.15
N GLN A 200 11.17 3.69 12.36
CA GLN A 200 11.72 2.78 13.35
C GLN A 200 12.64 1.79 12.65
N TYR A 201 13.83 1.59 13.22
CA TYR A 201 14.74 0.51 12.86
C TYR A 201 14.88 -0.39 14.08
N ILE A 202 14.40 -1.63 13.98
CA ILE A 202 14.24 -2.49 15.15
C ILE A 202 15.20 -3.68 15.03
N LYS A 203 16.17 -3.77 15.95
CA LYS A 203 16.99 -4.97 16.09
C LYS A 203 16.15 -6.06 16.74
N GLN A 204 15.92 -7.17 16.04
CA GLN A 204 15.12 -8.29 16.51
C GLN A 204 15.93 -9.58 16.53
N LYS A 205 15.85 -10.31 17.64
CA LYS A 205 16.32 -11.70 17.68
C LYS A 205 15.34 -12.58 16.88
N PRO A 206 15.80 -13.39 15.91
CA PRO A 206 14.93 -14.29 15.17
C PRO A 206 14.12 -15.20 16.10
N ILE A 207 12.83 -15.32 15.84
CA ILE A 207 11.95 -16.22 16.59
C ILE A 207 12.26 -17.66 16.20
N GLU A 208 12.37 -18.54 17.19
CA GLU A 208 12.64 -19.97 16.98
C GLU A 208 11.45 -20.67 16.32
N ALA A 209 11.74 -21.63 15.44
CA ALA A 209 10.71 -22.46 14.84
C ALA A 209 10.09 -23.41 15.86
N VAL A 210 8.85 -23.79 15.63
CA VAL A 210 8.15 -24.79 16.43
C VAL A 210 8.35 -26.20 15.86
N SER A 211 8.47 -27.20 16.74
CA SER A 211 8.41 -28.60 16.34
C SER A 211 6.95 -29.01 16.18
N THR A 212 6.55 -29.41 14.98
CA THR A 212 5.16 -29.81 14.69
C THR A 212 5.13 -31.16 13.97
N LYS A 213 4.05 -31.91 14.16
CA LYS A 213 3.72 -33.10 13.35
C LYS A 213 2.82 -32.76 12.15
N SER A 214 2.50 -31.48 11.94
CA SER A 214 1.65 -31.01 10.85
C SER A 214 2.36 -31.23 9.52
N SER A 215 1.77 -32.10 8.69
CA SER A 215 2.27 -32.45 7.36
C SER A 215 1.22 -32.28 6.27
N GLN A 216 -0.05 -32.05 6.63
CA GLN A 216 -1.11 -31.80 5.65
C GLN A 216 -0.92 -30.41 5.05
N LYS A 217 -0.91 -30.31 3.72
CA LYS A 217 -0.71 -29.05 2.98
C LYS A 217 -1.95 -28.17 3.08
N GLY A 218 -1.75 -26.88 3.33
CA GLY A 218 -2.79 -25.84 3.32
C GLY A 218 -2.99 -25.14 4.66
N LEU A 219 -4.22 -24.69 4.92
CA LEU A 219 -4.65 -24.04 6.16
C LEU A 219 -6.03 -24.57 6.58
N MET A 220 -6.28 -24.60 7.89
CA MET A 220 -7.63 -24.65 8.43
C MET A 220 -8.28 -23.28 8.33
N PHE A 221 -9.60 -23.22 8.13
CA PHE A 221 -10.35 -21.98 8.19
C PHE A 221 -11.64 -22.12 9.00
N GLU A 222 -12.07 -21.01 9.60
CA GLU A 222 -13.40 -20.80 10.19
C GLU A 222 -14.10 -19.68 9.41
N PHE A 223 -15.34 -19.90 8.99
CA PHE A 223 -16.13 -18.94 8.22
C PHE A 223 -17.24 -18.34 9.08
N PHE A 224 -17.39 -17.02 9.03
CA PHE A 224 -18.36 -16.26 9.80
C PHE A 224 -19.30 -15.50 8.86
N LYS A 225 -20.57 -15.38 9.23
CA LYS A 225 -21.56 -14.57 8.49
C LYS A 225 -22.22 -13.60 9.45
N PHE A 226 -22.42 -12.37 9.00
CA PHE A 226 -23.07 -11.32 9.79
C PHE A 226 -23.95 -10.43 8.90
N GLU A 227 -25.04 -9.93 9.47
CA GLU A 227 -26.01 -9.08 8.73
C GLU A 227 -25.58 -7.61 8.68
N LYS A 228 -25.05 -7.11 9.80
CA LYS A 228 -24.52 -5.75 9.94
C LYS A 228 -23.01 -5.76 9.72
N PRO A 229 -22.45 -4.77 9.01
CA PRO A 229 -21.01 -4.66 8.83
C PRO A 229 -20.31 -4.54 10.19
N ILE A 230 -19.16 -5.21 10.32
CA ILE A 230 -18.21 -5.00 11.40
C ILE A 230 -17.08 -4.09 10.92
N ASN A 231 -16.32 -3.54 11.86
CA ASN A 231 -15.19 -2.64 11.56
C ASN A 231 -13.86 -3.14 12.14
N SER A 232 -13.82 -4.36 12.70
CA SER A 232 -12.60 -4.97 13.21
C SER A 232 -12.69 -6.48 13.21
N THR A 233 -11.60 -7.12 12.81
CA THR A 233 -11.40 -8.58 12.90
C THR A 233 -11.57 -9.13 14.31
N THR A 234 -11.35 -8.33 15.36
CA THR A 234 -11.55 -8.77 16.76
C THR A 234 -12.99 -9.21 17.03
N LYS A 235 -13.97 -8.63 16.32
CA LYS A 235 -15.38 -9.02 16.44
C LYS A 235 -15.65 -10.46 16.03
N LEU A 236 -14.80 -11.06 15.20
CA LEU A 236 -14.93 -12.46 14.80
C LEU A 236 -14.67 -13.43 15.96
N LEU A 237 -13.85 -13.03 16.94
CA LEU A 237 -13.50 -13.86 18.09
C LEU A 237 -14.67 -14.11 19.04
N ASP A 238 -15.66 -13.20 19.03
CA ASP A 238 -16.88 -13.29 19.84
C ASP A 238 -18.03 -13.98 19.07
N MET A 239 -17.81 -14.37 17.82
CA MET A 239 -18.82 -14.97 16.95
C MET A 239 -18.70 -16.48 16.88
N LYS A 240 -19.81 -17.15 16.56
CA LYS A 240 -19.81 -18.57 16.23
C LYS A 240 -19.58 -18.75 14.72
N ALA A 241 -18.60 -19.58 14.35
CA ALA A 241 -18.39 -19.95 12.96
C ALA A 241 -19.62 -20.68 12.40
N VAL A 242 -20.00 -20.34 11.15
CA VAL A 242 -21.08 -20.97 10.41
C VAL A 242 -20.63 -22.32 9.87
N PHE A 243 -19.43 -22.38 9.32
CA PHE A 243 -18.78 -23.61 8.88
C PHE A 243 -17.26 -23.46 8.97
N ASN A 244 -16.55 -24.58 8.85
CA ASN A 244 -15.10 -24.66 8.89
C ASN A 244 -14.63 -25.75 7.92
N GLY A 245 -13.34 -25.76 7.63
CA GLY A 245 -12.73 -26.76 6.76
C GLY A 245 -11.28 -26.43 6.48
N ASN A 246 -10.80 -26.92 5.35
CA ASN A 246 -9.41 -26.75 4.93
C ASN A 246 -9.33 -26.14 3.54
N VAL A 247 -8.32 -25.32 3.30
CA VAL A 247 -8.03 -24.67 2.02
C VAL A 247 -6.56 -24.82 1.69
N LYS A 248 -6.22 -24.75 0.40
CA LYS A 248 -4.84 -24.87 -0.09
C LYS A 248 -3.96 -23.67 0.26
N SER A 249 -4.55 -22.47 0.28
CA SER A 249 -3.90 -21.21 0.62
C SER A 249 -4.95 -20.23 1.13
N PHE A 250 -4.67 -18.92 1.17
CA PHE A 250 -5.60 -17.86 1.57
C PHE A 250 -6.72 -17.58 0.55
N ILE A 251 -7.34 -18.65 0.03
CA ILE A 251 -8.48 -18.58 -0.88
C ILE A 251 -9.76 -18.46 -0.07
N ILE A 252 -10.61 -17.51 -0.45
CA ILE A 252 -11.94 -17.36 0.14
C ILE A 252 -12.80 -18.58 -0.22
N PRO A 253 -13.19 -19.43 0.74
CA PRO A 253 -14.00 -20.60 0.47
C PRO A 253 -15.43 -20.18 0.09
N VAL A 254 -15.99 -20.83 -0.93
CA VAL A 254 -17.36 -20.56 -1.41
C VAL A 254 -18.21 -21.80 -1.21
N GLU A 255 -19.21 -21.71 -0.34
CA GLU A 255 -20.24 -22.74 -0.22
C GLU A 255 -21.41 -22.43 -1.16
N ASN A 256 -21.98 -23.44 -1.83
CA ASN A 256 -23.16 -23.31 -2.70
C ASN A 256 -23.04 -22.25 -3.83
N LYS A 257 -21.82 -22.05 -4.34
CA LYS A 257 -21.50 -21.15 -5.47
C LYS A 257 -21.85 -19.66 -5.27
N LYS A 258 -22.19 -19.21 -4.06
CA LYS A 258 -22.44 -17.79 -3.78
C LYS A 258 -21.86 -17.35 -2.45
N LEU A 259 -20.87 -16.48 -2.52
CA LEU A 259 -20.29 -15.82 -1.35
C LEU A 259 -21.26 -14.71 -0.86
N PRO A 260 -21.55 -14.61 0.44
CA PRO A 260 -22.32 -13.50 0.97
C PRO A 260 -21.56 -12.17 0.81
N GLU A 261 -22.30 -11.06 0.81
CA GLU A 261 -21.71 -9.72 0.77
C GLU A 261 -20.91 -9.38 2.03
N LYS A 262 -21.26 -10.00 3.16
CA LYS A 262 -20.67 -9.75 4.47
C LYS A 262 -20.27 -11.05 5.12
N PHE A 263 -18.98 -11.20 5.40
CA PHE A 263 -18.44 -12.42 6.01
C PHE A 263 -17.09 -12.16 6.69
N GLY A 264 -16.68 -13.12 7.51
CA GLY A 264 -15.37 -13.16 8.11
C GLY A 264 -14.70 -14.50 7.91
N LEU A 265 -13.37 -14.50 7.98
CA LEU A 265 -12.52 -15.67 7.89
C LEU A 265 -11.44 -15.61 8.95
N ILE A 266 -11.21 -16.74 9.61
CA ILE A 266 -10.00 -16.96 10.42
C ILE A 266 -9.30 -18.17 9.83
N TYR A 267 -8.10 -17.96 9.28
CA TYR A 267 -7.22 -19.03 8.81
C TYR A 267 -6.17 -19.35 9.86
N LYS A 268 -5.87 -20.63 10.06
CA LYS A 268 -4.86 -21.12 11.01
C LYS A 268 -4.03 -22.24 10.38
N GLY A 269 -2.74 -22.23 10.67
CA GLY A 269 -1.81 -23.29 10.28
C GLY A 269 -0.38 -22.93 10.62
N PHE A 270 0.55 -23.40 9.79
CA PHE A 270 1.98 -23.17 9.87
C PHE A 270 2.53 -22.75 8.51
N ILE A 271 3.53 -21.88 8.54
CA ILE A 271 4.33 -21.49 7.39
C ILE A 271 5.76 -22.01 7.56
N THR A 272 6.30 -22.61 6.50
CA THR A 272 7.69 -23.10 6.49
C THR A 272 8.63 -22.02 5.97
N ILE A 273 9.58 -21.64 6.82
CA ILE A 273 10.63 -20.67 6.53
C ILE A 273 11.91 -21.44 6.15
N PRO A 274 12.47 -21.23 4.95
CA PRO A 274 13.57 -22.07 4.46
C PRO A 274 14.92 -21.72 5.08
N VAL A 275 15.14 -20.45 5.44
CA VAL A 275 16.41 -19.95 5.97
C VAL A 275 16.17 -18.89 7.04
N ASP A 276 17.09 -18.75 7.99
CA ASP A 276 17.10 -17.65 8.94
C ASP A 276 17.10 -16.30 8.19
N GLY A 277 16.25 -15.37 8.62
CA GLY A 277 16.22 -14.04 8.01
C GLY A 277 15.07 -13.16 8.47
N VAL A 278 15.06 -11.93 7.94
CA VAL A 278 13.92 -11.02 8.04
C VAL A 278 13.01 -11.25 6.84
N TYR A 279 11.73 -11.39 7.13
CA TYR A 279 10.68 -11.61 6.15
C TYR A 279 9.68 -10.47 6.21
N THR A 280 9.29 -9.98 5.04
CA THR A 280 8.20 -9.02 4.88
C THR A 280 6.96 -9.79 4.42
N PHE A 281 5.89 -9.68 5.19
CA PHE A 281 4.57 -10.15 4.81
C PHE A 281 3.73 -8.95 4.36
N SER A 282 2.94 -9.13 3.32
CA SER A 282 1.99 -8.10 2.86
C SER A 282 0.61 -8.71 2.66
N ILE A 283 -0.44 -7.97 3.00
CA ILE A 283 -1.83 -8.36 2.75
C ILE A 283 -2.47 -7.29 1.89
N LEU A 284 -2.97 -7.68 0.72
CA LEU A 284 -3.95 -6.89 -0.03
C LEU A 284 -5.33 -7.33 0.44
N SER A 285 -6.10 -6.44 1.06
CA SER A 285 -7.45 -6.74 1.51
C SER A 285 -8.41 -5.59 1.28
N ASN A 286 -9.66 -5.92 0.97
CA ASN A 286 -10.78 -4.99 1.06
C ASN A 286 -11.45 -5.17 2.42
N ASP A 287 -11.65 -4.07 3.15
CA ASP A 287 -11.91 -4.05 4.59
C ASP A 287 -10.81 -4.77 5.40
N GLY A 288 -11.10 -5.13 6.65
CA GLY A 288 -10.07 -5.36 7.63
C GLY A 288 -9.44 -6.75 7.63
N SER A 289 -8.13 -6.79 7.88
CA SER A 289 -7.37 -8.02 8.11
C SER A 289 -6.21 -7.85 9.09
N LYS A 290 -5.88 -8.91 9.82
CA LYS A 290 -4.70 -8.98 10.70
C LYS A 290 -3.97 -10.31 10.51
N LEU A 291 -2.67 -10.24 10.22
CA LEU A 291 -1.80 -11.41 10.11
C LEU A 291 -0.88 -11.53 11.31
N TYR A 292 -0.87 -12.72 11.89
CA TYR A 292 -0.03 -13.11 13.00
C TYR A 292 0.93 -14.21 12.56
N ILE A 293 2.20 -14.06 12.92
CA ILE A 293 3.26 -15.06 12.71
C ILE A 293 3.94 -15.32 14.04
N ALA A 294 4.08 -16.59 14.42
CA ALA A 294 4.62 -16.99 15.72
C ALA A 294 3.96 -16.22 16.89
N ASP A 295 2.63 -16.11 16.83
CA ASP A 295 1.78 -15.41 17.81
C ASP A 295 2.04 -13.88 17.92
N GLN A 296 2.87 -13.29 17.04
CA GLN A 296 3.11 -11.84 16.94
C GLN A 296 2.28 -11.21 15.83
N LEU A 297 1.67 -10.05 16.08
CA LEU A 297 1.00 -9.25 15.05
C LEU A 297 2.04 -8.67 14.09
N VAL A 298 2.04 -9.14 12.84
CA VAL A 298 2.99 -8.72 11.80
C VAL A 298 2.37 -7.64 10.93
N VAL A 299 1.17 -7.89 10.39
CA VAL A 299 0.45 -6.94 9.53
C VAL A 299 -0.89 -6.59 10.17
N ASP A 300 -1.12 -5.29 10.37
CA ASP A 300 -2.41 -4.74 10.83
C ASP A 300 -3.01 -3.87 9.72
N ASN A 301 -3.89 -4.48 8.93
CA ASN A 301 -4.67 -3.82 7.87
C ASN A 301 -6.16 -3.87 8.25
N ASP A 302 -6.49 -3.64 9.53
CA ASP A 302 -7.85 -3.73 10.05
C ASP A 302 -8.63 -2.43 9.82
N GLY A 303 -9.96 -2.49 9.87
CA GLY A 303 -10.84 -1.34 9.62
C GLY A 303 -11.64 -1.44 8.32
N LEU A 304 -12.41 -0.38 8.02
CA LEU A 304 -13.21 -0.27 6.80
C LEU A 304 -12.42 0.53 5.77
N HIS A 305 -12.11 -0.08 4.62
CA HIS A 305 -11.39 0.56 3.53
C HIS A 305 -11.58 -0.22 2.22
N SER A 306 -11.40 0.46 1.09
CA SER A 306 -11.27 -0.22 -0.20
C SER A 306 -10.03 -1.12 -0.24
N ALA A 307 -9.94 -1.99 -1.24
CA ALA A 307 -8.76 -2.84 -1.46
C ALA A 307 -7.45 -2.05 -1.38
N TYR A 308 -6.63 -2.36 -0.37
CA TYR A 308 -5.37 -1.68 -0.07
C TYR A 308 -4.37 -2.69 0.50
N GLU A 309 -3.10 -2.55 0.13
CA GLU A 309 -2.05 -3.44 0.60
C GLU A 309 -1.27 -2.82 1.77
N LYS A 310 -1.13 -3.58 2.86
CA LYS A 310 -0.28 -3.22 3.99
C LYS A 310 0.74 -4.31 4.27
N ASP A 311 1.94 -3.89 4.67
CA ASP A 311 3.07 -4.77 4.95
C ASP A 311 3.48 -4.73 6.43
N GLY A 312 4.26 -5.73 6.81
CA GLY A 312 4.89 -5.85 8.11
C GLY A 312 6.07 -6.81 8.04
N GLU A 313 6.99 -6.68 8.98
CA GLU A 313 8.25 -7.42 8.99
C GLU A 313 8.38 -8.26 10.26
N ILE A 314 9.14 -9.36 10.17
CA ILE A 314 9.48 -10.21 11.30
C ILE A 314 10.78 -10.98 11.04
N ALA A 315 11.64 -11.12 12.06
CA ALA A 315 12.82 -11.96 12.02
C ALA A 315 12.49 -13.39 12.48
N LEU A 316 12.79 -14.39 11.64
CA LEU A 316 12.43 -15.80 11.86
C LEU A 316 13.65 -16.72 11.66
N LYS A 317 13.76 -17.76 12.47
CA LYS A 317 14.62 -18.92 12.21
C LYS A 317 14.02 -19.83 11.13
N ALA A 318 14.86 -20.58 10.44
CA ALA A 318 14.42 -21.63 9.53
C ALA A 318 13.56 -22.68 10.28
N GLY A 319 12.51 -23.15 9.62
CA GLY A 319 11.56 -24.14 10.17
C GLY A 319 10.10 -23.67 10.11
N GLN A 320 9.22 -24.38 10.82
CA GLN A 320 7.78 -24.07 10.85
C GLN A 320 7.46 -22.99 11.89
N HIS A 321 6.60 -22.06 11.52
CA HIS A 321 6.08 -21.00 12.39
C HIS A 321 4.56 -21.00 12.30
N LYS A 322 3.86 -20.79 13.43
CA LYS A 322 2.41 -20.59 13.39
C LYS A 322 2.06 -19.40 12.51
N ILE A 323 1.02 -19.54 11.70
CA ILE A 323 0.44 -18.47 10.90
C ILE A 323 -1.06 -18.41 11.15
N GLN A 324 -1.56 -17.20 11.41
CA GLN A 324 -2.99 -16.95 11.56
C GLN A 324 -3.36 -15.66 10.83
N LEU A 325 -4.39 -15.71 9.99
CA LEU A 325 -4.95 -14.54 9.32
C LEU A 325 -6.42 -14.39 9.73
N ASN A 326 -6.76 -13.24 10.29
CA ASN A 326 -8.14 -12.83 10.48
C ASN A 326 -8.50 -11.85 9.37
N TYR A 327 -9.67 -11.99 8.74
CA TYR A 327 -10.15 -11.12 7.67
C TYR A 327 -11.67 -10.94 7.76
N PHE A 328 -12.18 -9.76 7.45
CA PHE A 328 -13.60 -9.55 7.23
C PHE A 328 -13.87 -8.73 5.98
N GLN A 329 -15.06 -8.90 5.43
CA GLN A 329 -15.61 -8.17 4.30
C GLN A 329 -16.95 -7.58 4.73
N ALA A 330 -17.12 -6.26 4.60
CA ALA A 330 -18.27 -5.49 5.09
C ALA A 330 -19.24 -5.05 3.98
N GLY A 331 -18.90 -5.26 2.71
CA GLY A 331 -19.76 -5.10 1.54
C GLY A 331 -19.00 -4.55 0.33
N GLY A 332 -19.55 -4.75 -0.88
CA GLY A 332 -18.96 -4.19 -2.10
C GLY A 332 -17.85 -5.07 -2.68
N GLY A 333 -16.76 -4.43 -3.12
CA GLY A 333 -15.61 -5.08 -3.74
C GLY A 333 -14.91 -6.04 -2.78
N LYS A 334 -14.34 -7.15 -3.28
CA LYS A 334 -13.73 -8.19 -2.44
C LYS A 334 -12.31 -8.44 -2.92
N ALA A 335 -11.34 -8.36 -2.01
CA ALA A 335 -9.95 -8.64 -2.29
C ALA A 335 -9.31 -9.28 -1.05
N LEU A 336 -8.52 -10.34 -1.26
CA LEU A 336 -7.69 -10.95 -0.23
C LEU A 336 -6.53 -11.69 -0.90
N ASN A 337 -5.31 -11.18 -0.74
CA ASN A 337 -4.09 -11.86 -1.15
C ASN A 337 -3.02 -11.67 -0.08
N VAL A 338 -2.22 -12.69 0.17
CA VAL A 338 -1.11 -12.64 1.14
C VAL A 338 0.18 -12.90 0.40
N TYR A 339 1.17 -12.04 0.59
CA TYR A 339 2.46 -12.09 -0.06
C TYR A 339 3.58 -12.24 0.96
N LEU A 340 4.69 -12.83 0.51
CA LEU A 340 5.92 -12.99 1.26
C LEU A 340 7.11 -12.49 0.41
N LYS A 341 8.01 -11.76 1.05
CA LYS A 341 9.30 -11.34 0.52
C LYS A 341 10.38 -11.58 1.58
N SER A 342 11.60 -11.86 1.14
CA SER A 342 12.78 -11.89 2.00
C SER A 342 13.89 -11.05 1.38
N GLU A 343 15.02 -10.87 2.06
CA GLU A 343 16.20 -10.23 1.45
C GLU A 343 16.73 -10.99 0.22
N LYS A 344 16.43 -12.29 0.10
CA LYS A 344 16.94 -13.18 -0.95
C LYS A 344 15.91 -13.55 -2.00
N SER A 345 14.66 -13.13 -1.84
CA SER A 345 13.56 -13.52 -2.72
C SER A 345 12.67 -12.34 -3.05
N GLU A 346 12.19 -12.30 -4.28
CA GLU A 346 11.17 -11.35 -4.69
C GLU A 346 9.85 -11.61 -3.95
N LYS A 347 8.99 -10.60 -3.97
CA LYS A 347 7.65 -10.69 -3.41
C LYS A 347 6.83 -11.69 -4.23
N THR A 348 6.35 -12.74 -3.59
CA THR A 348 5.51 -13.77 -4.22
C THR A 348 4.27 -14.02 -3.37
N GLU A 349 3.18 -14.46 -3.99
CA GLU A 349 1.97 -14.85 -3.26
C GLU A 349 2.24 -16.13 -2.46
N VAL A 350 1.76 -16.16 -1.22
CA VAL A 350 1.93 -17.33 -0.33
C VAL A 350 1.10 -18.49 -0.88
N SER A 351 1.80 -19.53 -1.33
CA SER A 351 1.20 -20.72 -1.94
C SER A 351 1.12 -21.90 -0.99
N GLU A 352 0.35 -22.92 -1.38
CA GLU A 352 0.18 -24.17 -0.61
C GLU A 352 1.51 -24.89 -0.31
N ASN A 353 2.55 -24.64 -1.10
CA ASN A 353 3.83 -25.33 -0.99
C ASN A 353 4.54 -25.05 0.35
N ILE A 354 4.32 -23.87 0.93
CA ILE A 354 4.94 -23.45 2.18
C ILE A 354 3.97 -23.42 3.37
N LEU A 355 2.76 -23.95 3.20
CA LEU A 355 1.72 -23.96 4.23
C LEU A 355 1.36 -25.39 4.67
N THR A 356 1.17 -25.58 5.98
CA THR A 356 0.63 -26.83 6.55
C THR A 356 -0.33 -26.56 7.71
N TYR A 357 -1.20 -27.51 8.08
CA TYR A 357 -2.05 -27.43 9.28
C TYR A 357 -2.14 -28.74 10.07
#